data_AF-A0A960RQ14-F1
#
_entry.id   AF-A0A960RQ14-F1
#
_cell.length_a   1.000
_cell.length_b   1.000
_cell.length_c   1.000
_cell.angle_alpha   90.00
_cell.angle_beta   90.00
_cell.angle_gamma   90.00
#
_symmetry.space_group_name_H-M   'P 1'
#
loop_
_entity.id
_entity.type
_entity.pdbx_description
1 polymer ?
#
loop_
_entity_poly.entity_id
_entity_poly.type
_entity_poly.pdbx_seq_one_letter_code
_entity_poly.pdbx_strand_id
1 'polypeptide(L)'
;MARKVISTPKLPEKLNFWFQPSPDVTFMGYTPEQLFCRKGTTLLSEALAGTDTNEKRLLASEKDRREFEWVRQGIVAKLGPLCKEVKTGVMGTKRAGSLFHLHACIEGRLKDGVVDSDILEALHPTPAMGGVPWENARRAILELENFRRGLYAAPLGFYS
;
A
#
# COMPACT_ATOMS: atom_id res chain seq x y z
N MET A 1 11.98 20.03 -29.00
CA MET A 1 12.12 18.70 -28.37
C MET A 1 10.97 18.51 -27.39
N ALA A 2 9.92 17.77 -27.77
CA ALA A 2 8.81 17.47 -26.88
C ALA A 2 9.29 16.48 -25.82
N ARG A 3 9.34 16.91 -24.55
CA ARG A 3 9.52 16.00 -23.42
C ARG A 3 8.34 15.04 -23.43
N LYS A 4 8.62 13.77 -23.75
CA LYS A 4 7.67 12.68 -23.60
C LYS A 4 7.34 12.62 -22.11
N VAL A 5 6.20 13.19 -21.72
CA VAL A 5 5.62 12.97 -20.40
C VAL A 5 5.32 11.49 -20.36
N ILE A 6 6.21 10.70 -19.77
CA ILE A 6 5.96 9.30 -19.47
C ILE A 6 4.78 9.36 -18.51
N SER A 7 3.58 9.03 -18.99
CA SER A 7 2.40 8.97 -18.13
C SER A 7 2.71 7.94 -17.05
N THR A 8 2.89 8.42 -15.82
CA THR A 8 3.09 7.56 -14.67
C THR A 8 1.95 6.54 -14.66
N PRO A 9 2.23 5.25 -14.47
CA PRO A 9 1.18 4.25 -14.36
C PRO A 9 0.14 4.71 -13.33
N LYS A 10 -1.12 4.90 -13.78
CA LYS A 10 -2.18 5.41 -12.91
C LYS A 10 -2.73 4.23 -12.10
N LEU A 11 -2.47 4.24 -10.79
CA LEU A 11 -3.12 3.35 -9.85
C LEU A 11 -4.64 3.61 -9.83
N PRO A 12 -5.47 2.58 -9.60
CA PRO A 12 -6.89 2.79 -9.44
C PRO A 12 -7.17 3.73 -8.28
N GLU A 13 -8.15 4.61 -8.45
CA GLU A 13 -8.55 5.53 -7.38
C GLU A 13 -9.16 4.77 -6.20
N LYS A 14 -9.83 3.64 -6.47
CA LYS A 14 -10.39 2.70 -5.49
C LYS A 14 -10.48 1.28 -6.07
N LEU A 15 -10.55 0.29 -5.20
CA LEU A 15 -10.79 -1.12 -5.51
C LEU A 15 -11.96 -1.66 -4.67
N ASN A 16 -12.91 -2.27 -5.34
CA ASN A 16 -14.04 -2.95 -4.71
C ASN A 16 -13.78 -4.46 -4.79
N PHE A 17 -14.05 -5.18 -3.72
CA PHE A 17 -13.94 -6.63 -3.73
C PHE A 17 -15.14 -7.30 -3.06
N TRP A 18 -15.41 -8.50 -3.51
CA TRP A 18 -16.35 -9.45 -2.95
C TRP A 18 -15.67 -10.81 -2.93
N PHE A 19 -15.45 -11.38 -1.75
CA PHE A 19 -14.83 -12.67 -1.56
C PHE A 19 -15.74 -13.53 -0.69
N GLN A 20 -16.18 -14.67 -1.23
CA GLN A 20 -17.10 -15.58 -0.56
C GLN A 20 -16.39 -16.93 -0.35
N PRO A 21 -15.68 -17.12 0.78
CA PRO A 21 -14.96 -18.37 1.05
C PRO A 21 -15.89 -19.58 1.29
N SER A 22 -17.16 -19.36 1.60
CA SER A 22 -18.19 -20.41 1.74
C SER A 22 -19.58 -19.82 1.45
N PRO A 23 -20.60 -20.64 1.15
CA PRO A 23 -21.95 -20.14 0.83
C PRO A 23 -22.52 -19.14 1.85
N ASP A 24 -22.21 -19.32 3.14
CA ASP A 24 -22.77 -18.52 4.24
C ASP A 24 -21.86 -17.39 4.72
N VAL A 25 -20.65 -17.25 4.16
CA VAL A 25 -19.66 -16.26 4.60
C VAL A 25 -19.19 -15.43 3.43
N THR A 26 -19.41 -14.12 3.53
CA THR A 26 -18.95 -13.13 2.56
C THR A 26 -18.10 -12.06 3.24
N PHE A 27 -16.96 -11.76 2.64
CA PHE A 27 -16.10 -10.64 2.97
C PHE A 27 -16.04 -9.68 1.78
N MET A 28 -16.48 -8.45 2.00
CA MET A 28 -16.56 -7.43 0.95
C MET A 28 -15.96 -6.12 1.46
N GLY A 29 -15.53 -5.28 0.54
CA GLY A 29 -14.94 -4.02 0.93
C GLY A 29 -14.68 -3.07 -0.22
N TYR A 30 -14.31 -1.87 0.21
CA TYR A 30 -14.02 -0.72 -0.62
C TYR A 30 -12.69 -0.12 -0.14
N THR A 31 -11.59 -0.54 -0.76
CA THR A 31 -10.25 -0.08 -0.35
C THR A 31 -9.75 1.02 -1.29
N PRO A 32 -9.23 2.14 -0.75
CA PRO A 32 -8.49 3.11 -1.54
C PRO A 32 -7.03 2.68 -1.78
N GLU A 33 -6.56 1.56 -1.23
CA GLU A 33 -5.16 1.15 -1.27
C GLU A 33 -4.96 -0.17 -2.02
N GLN A 34 -4.03 -0.16 -2.98
CA GLN A 34 -3.57 -1.35 -3.70
C GLN A 34 -2.21 -1.80 -3.14
N LEU A 35 -2.16 -3.02 -2.61
CA LEU A 35 -0.89 -3.60 -2.12
C LEU A 35 0.14 -3.67 -3.25
N PHE A 36 -0.20 -4.33 -4.37
CA PHE A 36 0.58 -4.24 -5.59
C PHE A 36 -0.21 -4.63 -6.84
N CYS A 37 0.32 -4.27 -8.01
CA CYS A 37 -0.07 -4.78 -9.33
C CYS A 37 1.19 -4.98 -10.16
N ARG A 38 1.31 -6.12 -10.83
CA ARG A 38 2.43 -6.45 -11.69
C ARG A 38 2.00 -6.51 -13.16
N LYS A 39 2.84 -5.98 -14.05
CA LYS A 39 2.77 -6.16 -15.51
C LYS A 39 4.16 -6.49 -16.05
N GLY A 40 4.37 -7.75 -16.41
CA GLY A 40 5.70 -8.24 -16.81
C GLY A 40 6.69 -8.10 -15.65
N THR A 41 7.76 -7.32 -15.83
CA THR A 41 8.76 -7.03 -14.79
C THR A 41 8.49 -5.71 -14.04
N THR A 42 7.44 -4.97 -14.41
CA THR A 42 7.07 -3.72 -13.74
C THR A 42 6.07 -4.01 -12.63
N LEU A 43 6.43 -3.61 -11.41
CA LEU A 43 5.60 -3.66 -10.21
C LEU A 43 5.13 -2.25 -9.84
N LEU A 44 3.86 -2.11 -9.47
CA LEU A 44 3.28 -0.88 -8.93
C LEU A 44 2.70 -1.14 -7.55
N SER A 45 3.03 -0.29 -6.60
CA SER A 45 2.51 -0.24 -5.23
C SER A 45 2.19 1.22 -4.91
N GLU A 46 1.51 1.47 -3.80
CA GLU A 46 1.38 2.82 -3.24
C GLU A 46 1.75 2.86 -1.76
N ALA A 47 2.23 4.01 -1.31
CA ALA A 47 2.17 4.39 0.09
C ALA A 47 0.91 5.22 0.31
N LEU A 48 0.10 4.84 1.28
CA LEU A 48 -1.10 5.55 1.68
C LEU A 48 -1.13 5.64 3.21
N ALA A 49 -1.07 6.86 3.77
CA ALA A 49 -1.07 7.08 5.22
C ALA A 49 -1.36 8.54 5.55
N GLY A 50 -1.65 8.82 6.84
CA GLY A 50 -2.21 10.10 7.25
C GLY A 50 -3.65 10.26 6.77
N THR A 51 -4.50 10.91 7.55
CA THR A 51 -5.93 11.03 7.20
C THR A 51 -6.53 12.29 7.78
N ASP A 52 -7.24 13.05 6.94
CA ASP A 52 -7.98 14.23 7.38
C ASP A 52 -9.21 14.48 6.48
N THR A 53 -10.23 15.13 7.00
CA THR A 53 -11.38 15.65 6.23
C THR A 53 -11.03 16.93 5.44
N ASN A 54 -9.94 17.61 5.80
CA ASN A 54 -9.44 18.81 5.14
C ASN A 54 -8.05 18.57 4.53
N GLU A 55 -8.00 18.55 3.21
CA GLU A 55 -6.79 18.32 2.43
C GLU A 55 -5.63 19.27 2.76
N LYS A 56 -5.92 20.57 2.95
CA LYS A 56 -4.87 21.57 3.22
C LYS A 56 -4.24 21.36 4.60
N ARG A 57 -5.05 20.99 5.59
CA ARG A 57 -4.56 20.67 6.94
C ARG A 57 -3.70 19.41 6.92
N LEU A 58 -4.12 18.38 6.18
CA LEU A 58 -3.34 17.16 6.00
C LEU A 58 -1.96 17.43 5.38
N LEU A 59 -1.92 18.21 4.29
CA LEU A 59 -0.67 18.56 3.62
C LEU A 59 0.30 19.37 4.49
N ALA A 60 -0.23 20.15 5.43
CA ALA A 60 0.51 20.97 6.38
C ALA A 60 0.90 20.22 7.67
N SER A 61 0.33 19.04 7.93
CA SER A 61 0.56 18.30 9.17
C SER A 61 1.91 17.59 9.15
N GLU A 62 2.85 18.04 9.99
CA GLU A 62 4.15 17.39 10.15
C GLU A 62 4.02 15.95 10.68
N LYS A 63 3.05 15.70 11.55
CA LYS A 63 2.76 14.38 12.10
C LYS A 63 2.40 13.40 10.98
N ASP A 64 1.40 13.75 10.17
CA ASP A 64 0.91 12.89 9.09
C ASP A 64 1.98 12.69 8.01
N ARG A 65 2.75 13.73 7.69
CA ARG A 65 3.89 13.62 6.76
C ARG A 65 4.96 12.66 7.27
N ARG A 66 5.25 12.66 8.57
CA ARG A 66 6.22 11.75 9.19
C ARG A 66 5.71 10.31 9.17
N GLU A 67 4.44 10.10 9.51
CA GLU A 67 3.80 8.78 9.44
C GLU A 67 3.82 8.24 8.00
N PHE A 68 3.44 9.07 7.04
CA PHE A 68 3.50 8.74 5.62
C PHE A 68 4.90 8.37 5.16
N GLU A 69 5.92 9.09 5.61
CA GLU A 69 7.30 8.81 5.24
C GLU A 69 7.78 7.45 5.78
N TRP A 70 7.36 7.06 6.99
CA TRP A 70 7.64 5.71 7.50
C TRP A 70 7.02 4.61 6.64
N VAL A 71 5.79 4.81 6.18
CA VAL A 71 5.13 3.87 5.25
C VAL A 71 5.87 3.81 3.93
N ARG A 72 6.16 4.97 3.32
CA ARG A 72 6.84 5.07 2.04
C ARG A 72 8.22 4.42 2.06
N GLN A 73 9.04 4.75 3.06
CA GLN A 73 10.38 4.17 3.21
C GLN A 73 10.32 2.67 3.49
N GLY A 74 9.39 2.22 4.34
CA GLY A 74 9.24 0.81 4.64
C GLY A 74 8.86 -0.03 3.41
N ILE A 75 7.98 0.47 2.54
CA ILE A 75 7.64 -0.19 1.28
C ILE A 75 8.86 -0.22 0.33
N VAL A 76 9.57 0.90 0.18
CA VAL A 76 10.79 0.94 -0.65
C VAL A 76 11.85 -0.05 -0.14
N ALA A 77 12.06 -0.11 1.17
CA ALA A 77 13.01 -1.03 1.79
C ALA A 77 12.62 -2.50 1.55
N LYS A 78 11.33 -2.84 1.67
CA LYS A 78 10.80 -4.19 1.38
C LYS A 78 10.96 -4.59 -0.09
N LEU A 79 10.84 -3.63 -1.02
CA LEU A 79 11.00 -3.88 -2.46
C LEU A 79 12.45 -3.92 -2.94
N GLY A 80 13.38 -3.29 -2.22
CA GLY A 80 14.80 -3.21 -2.60
C GLY A 80 15.45 -4.58 -2.92
N PRO A 81 15.25 -5.63 -2.10
CA PRO A 81 15.77 -6.96 -2.40
C PRO A 81 15.20 -7.60 -3.66
N LEU A 82 13.95 -7.28 -4.03
CA LEU A 82 13.24 -7.88 -5.16
C LEU A 82 13.43 -7.12 -6.48
N CYS A 83 13.79 -5.85 -6.42
CA CYS A 83 13.84 -4.97 -7.58
C CYS A 83 15.28 -4.60 -7.98
N LYS A 84 15.53 -4.49 -9.29
CA LYS A 84 16.71 -3.84 -9.88
C LYS A 84 16.71 -2.33 -9.62
N GLU A 85 15.52 -1.72 -9.57
CA GLU A 85 15.31 -0.29 -9.34
C GLU A 85 13.95 -0.07 -8.66
N VAL A 86 13.86 0.87 -7.71
CA VAL A 86 12.61 1.33 -7.11
C VAL A 86 12.53 2.85 -7.22
N LYS A 87 11.44 3.36 -7.79
CA LYS A 87 11.15 4.80 -7.93
C LYS A 87 9.93 5.16 -7.10
N THR A 88 10.00 6.30 -6.44
CA THR A 88 8.86 6.88 -5.73
C THR A 88 8.38 8.13 -6.43
N GLY A 89 7.08 8.23 -6.67
CA GLY A 89 6.44 9.45 -7.12
C GLY A 89 6.47 10.55 -6.05
N VAL A 90 6.10 11.76 -6.48
CA VAL A 90 5.95 12.91 -5.58
C VAL A 90 4.75 12.65 -4.66
N MET A 91 4.90 12.99 -3.37
CA MET A 91 3.80 12.93 -2.42
C MET A 91 2.68 13.91 -2.84
N GLY A 92 1.45 13.42 -2.86
CA GLY A 92 0.25 14.20 -3.03
C GLY A 92 -0.85 13.67 -2.11
N THR A 93 -2.10 13.83 -2.53
CA THR A 93 -3.28 13.42 -1.79
C THR A 93 -4.14 12.47 -2.61
N LYS A 94 -4.80 11.52 -1.93
CA LYS A 94 -5.79 10.61 -2.52
C LYS A 94 -7.08 10.70 -1.72
N ARG A 95 -8.23 10.85 -2.39
CA ARG A 95 -9.53 10.99 -1.73
C ARG A 95 -10.25 9.65 -1.63
N ALA A 96 -10.63 9.27 -0.41
CA ALA A 96 -11.44 8.09 -0.10
C ALA A 96 -12.73 8.52 0.62
N GLY A 97 -13.82 8.64 -0.13
CA GLY A 97 -15.08 9.16 0.40
C GLY A 97 -14.97 10.63 0.82
N SER A 98 -15.23 10.91 2.10
CA SER A 98 -15.11 12.24 2.71
C SER A 98 -13.70 12.54 3.25
N LEU A 99 -12.76 11.59 3.16
CA LEU A 99 -11.42 11.69 3.71
C LEU A 99 -10.37 11.89 2.61
N PHE A 100 -9.29 12.57 2.96
CA PHE A 100 -8.06 12.68 2.19
C PHE A 100 -6.95 11.89 2.90
N HIS A 101 -6.07 11.27 2.12
CA HIS A 101 -4.87 10.57 2.58
C HIS A 101 -3.65 11.13 1.89
N LEU A 102 -2.48 11.13 2.54
CA LEU A 102 -1.21 11.35 1.82
C LEU A 102 -0.89 10.11 1.00
N HIS A 103 -0.44 10.33 -0.22
CA HIS A 103 -0.27 9.28 -1.22
C HIS A 103 0.99 9.48 -2.06
N ALA A 104 1.70 8.40 -2.35
CA ALA A 104 2.67 8.35 -3.45
C ALA A 104 2.67 6.98 -4.14
N CYS A 105 2.76 6.99 -5.47
CA CYS A 105 2.98 5.79 -6.26
C CYS A 105 4.43 5.31 -6.10
N ILE A 106 4.63 4.00 -6.04
CA ILE A 106 5.94 3.34 -5.96
C ILE A 106 6.03 2.35 -7.12
N GLU A 107 7.00 2.56 -8.01
CA GLU A 107 7.26 1.69 -9.16
C GLU A 107 8.55 0.90 -8.92
N GLY A 108 8.47 -0.42 -9.02
CA GLY A 108 9.62 -1.32 -8.97
C GLY A 108 9.87 -2.00 -10.31
N ARG A 109 11.13 -2.20 -10.67
CA ARG A 109 11.52 -3.11 -11.76
C ARG A 109 12.10 -4.38 -11.18
N LEU A 110 11.37 -5.48 -11.27
CA LEU A 110 11.69 -6.76 -10.65
C LEU A 110 13.01 -7.34 -11.19
N LYS A 111 13.71 -8.07 -10.33
CA LYS A 111 14.81 -8.96 -10.71
C LYS A 111 14.26 -10.19 -11.43
N ASP A 112 15.11 -10.84 -12.21
CA ASP A 112 14.74 -12.05 -12.92
C ASP A 112 14.50 -13.19 -11.91
N GLY A 113 13.46 -13.99 -12.13
CA GLY A 113 13.06 -15.08 -11.23
C GLY A 113 12.15 -14.69 -10.07
N VAL A 114 11.88 -13.40 -9.83
CA VAL A 114 10.91 -12.98 -8.79
C VAL A 114 9.49 -13.32 -9.22
N VAL A 115 8.78 -14.03 -8.35
CA VAL A 115 7.37 -14.43 -8.52
C VAL A 115 6.45 -13.63 -7.58
N ASP A 116 5.15 -13.69 -7.83
CA ASP A 116 4.19 -12.83 -7.12
C ASP A 116 4.03 -13.17 -5.64
N SER A 117 4.30 -14.42 -5.24
CA SER A 117 4.36 -14.81 -3.83
C SER A 117 5.50 -14.11 -3.08
N ASP A 118 6.67 -13.93 -3.70
CA ASP A 118 7.80 -13.22 -3.07
C ASP A 118 7.42 -11.76 -2.75
N ILE A 119 6.68 -11.13 -3.67
CA ILE A 119 6.22 -9.75 -3.55
C ILE A 119 5.19 -9.64 -2.43
N LEU A 120 4.23 -10.57 -2.39
CA LEU A 120 3.20 -10.64 -1.36
C LEU A 120 3.81 -10.79 0.03
N GLU A 121 4.73 -11.74 0.21
CA GLU A 121 5.43 -12.00 1.47
C GLU A 121 6.26 -10.80 1.92
N ALA A 122 6.95 -10.12 1.00
CA ALA A 122 7.75 -8.95 1.32
C ALA A 122 6.87 -7.76 1.75
N LEU A 123 5.79 -7.48 1.01
CA LEU A 123 4.98 -6.29 1.23
C LEU A 123 4.02 -6.44 2.40
N HIS A 124 3.40 -7.60 2.61
CA HIS A 124 2.37 -7.78 3.63
C HIS A 124 2.93 -8.16 5.01
N PRO A 125 2.50 -7.50 6.11
CA PRO A 125 1.75 -6.23 6.11
C PRO A 125 2.66 -5.05 5.77
N THR A 126 2.10 -4.04 5.11
CA THR A 126 2.80 -2.76 4.95
C THR A 126 2.88 -2.06 6.31
N PRO A 127 3.80 -1.11 6.50
CA PRO A 127 3.83 -0.33 7.74
C PRO A 127 2.53 0.41 8.05
N ALA A 128 1.71 0.74 7.04
CA ALA A 128 0.41 1.38 7.23
C ALA A 128 -0.54 0.52 8.10
N MET A 129 -0.48 -0.82 7.95
CA MET A 129 -1.32 -1.75 8.70
C MET A 129 -0.57 -2.51 9.81
N GLY A 130 0.75 -2.65 9.67
CA GLY A 130 1.61 -3.42 10.56
C GLY A 130 2.46 -2.59 11.52
N GLY A 131 2.60 -1.28 11.30
CA GLY A 131 3.39 -0.36 12.13
C GLY A 131 4.91 -0.44 11.92
N VAL A 132 5.63 0.45 12.63
CA VAL A 132 7.11 0.55 12.61
C VAL A 132 7.64 0.77 14.03
N PRO A 133 8.67 0.03 14.50
CA PRO A 133 9.23 -1.19 13.90
C PRO A 133 8.27 -2.39 13.96
N TRP A 134 8.33 -3.27 12.95
CA TRP A 134 7.38 -4.38 12.79
C TRP A 134 7.23 -5.26 14.03
N GLU A 135 8.31 -5.76 14.62
CA GLU A 135 8.21 -6.69 15.77
C GLU A 135 7.60 -6.05 17.01
N ASN A 136 7.83 -4.75 17.22
CA ASN A 136 7.25 -4.04 18.36
C ASN A 136 5.76 -3.78 18.11
N ALA A 137 5.41 -3.32 16.90
CA ALA A 137 4.03 -3.07 16.53
C ALA A 137 3.21 -4.36 16.51
N ARG A 138 3.76 -5.47 15.99
CA ARG A 138 3.13 -6.79 16.02
C ARG A 138 2.83 -7.26 17.44
N ARG A 139 3.79 -7.14 18.37
CA ARG A 139 3.56 -7.48 19.78
C ARG A 139 2.46 -6.62 20.39
N ALA A 140 2.52 -5.31 20.20
CA ALA A 140 1.49 -4.39 20.69
C ALA A 140 0.09 -4.70 20.12
N ILE A 141 -0.01 -5.04 18.82
CA ILE A 141 -1.27 -5.46 18.19
C ILE A 141 -1.82 -6.71 18.89
N LEU A 142 -0.98 -7.73 19.12
CA LEU A 142 -1.39 -8.98 19.77
C LEU A 142 -1.76 -8.79 21.25
N GLU A 143 -1.16 -7.82 21.94
CA GLU A 143 -1.44 -7.52 23.35
C GLU A 143 -2.68 -6.63 23.54
N LEU A 144 -2.92 -5.68 22.63
CA LEU A 144 -3.95 -4.65 22.78
C LEU A 144 -5.27 -5.01 22.08
N GLU A 145 -5.24 -5.78 20.99
CA GLU A 145 -6.46 -6.18 20.28
C GLU A 145 -7.06 -7.46 20.87
N ASN A 146 -8.22 -7.33 21.51
CA ASN A 146 -8.95 -8.46 22.11
C ASN A 146 -9.71 -9.32 21.07
N PHE A 147 -9.34 -9.27 19.79
CA PHE A 147 -9.98 -10.02 18.72
C PHE A 147 -8.96 -10.42 17.64
N ARG A 148 -9.32 -11.42 16.82
CA ARG A 148 -8.51 -11.80 15.65
C ARG A 148 -8.99 -11.03 14.43
N ARG A 149 -8.07 -10.34 13.74
CA ARG A 149 -8.39 -9.57 12.52
C ARG A 149 -8.94 -10.45 11.38
N GLY A 150 -8.49 -11.71 11.26
CA GLY A 150 -8.94 -12.59 10.17
C GLY A 150 -8.59 -12.00 8.80
N LEU A 151 -9.59 -11.81 7.93
CA LEU A 151 -9.43 -11.16 6.62
C LEU A 151 -9.28 -9.63 6.70
N TYR A 152 -9.56 -9.01 7.85
CA TYR A 152 -9.33 -7.59 8.04
C TYR A 152 -7.82 -7.27 7.99
N ALA A 153 -7.45 -6.25 7.22
CA ALA A 153 -6.06 -5.89 6.89
C ALA A 153 -5.29 -6.90 6.01
N ALA A 154 -5.90 -8.02 5.61
CA ALA A 154 -5.29 -8.97 4.69
C ALA A 154 -5.43 -8.47 3.23
N PRO A 155 -4.45 -8.75 2.36
CA PRO A 155 -4.57 -8.46 0.94
C PRO A 155 -5.53 -9.45 0.27
N LEU A 156 -6.29 -8.95 -0.70
CA LEU A 156 -7.19 -9.76 -1.52
C LEU A 156 -7.00 -9.39 -2.98
N GLY A 157 -6.91 -10.40 -3.83
CA GLY A 157 -6.69 -10.24 -5.25
C GLY A 157 -6.29 -11.57 -5.91
N PHE A 158 -5.73 -11.46 -7.10
CA PHE A 158 -5.35 -12.60 -7.94
C PHE A 158 -3.98 -12.30 -8.55
N TYR A 159 -3.17 -13.34 -8.68
CA TYR A 159 -1.94 -13.33 -9.46
C TYR A 159 -1.84 -14.64 -10.25
N SER A 160 -1.05 -14.64 -11.32
CA SER A 160 -0.93 -15.75 -12.28
C SER A 160 0.51 -16.00 -12.68
#